data_AF-A0A2V7F926-F1
#
_entry.id   AF-A0A2V7F926-F1
#
_cell.length_a   1.000
_cell.length_b   1.000
_cell.length_c   1.000
_cell.angle_alpha   90.00
_cell.angle_beta   90.00
_cell.angle_gamma   90.00
#
_symmetry.space_group_name_H-M   'P 1'
#
loop_
_entity.id
_entity.type
_entity.pdbx_description
1 polymer ?
#
loop_
_entity_poly.entity_id
_entity_poly.type
_entity_poly.pdbx_seq_one_letter_code
_entity_poly.pdbx_strand_id
1 'polypeptide(L)'
;MKKAKTFALHWGSGVIEEEAQIETRYHRPTVQLLKFTRGPAAGSYEIRLCHYDLKGRFQRSPLILDAADVPRLGRALRRTPTLRRLLGRLVR
;
A
#
# COMPACT_ATOMS: atom_id res chain seq x y z
N MET A 1 19.32 10.48 2.26
CA MET A 1 18.44 9.32 2.55
C MET A 1 16.99 9.77 2.49
N LYS A 2 16.11 9.08 1.74
CA LYS A 2 14.66 9.35 1.81
C LYS A 2 14.16 8.96 3.20
N LYS A 3 13.45 9.87 3.87
CA LYS A 3 12.80 9.60 5.16
C LYS A 3 11.80 8.45 4.99
N ALA A 4 11.89 7.43 5.85
CA ALA A 4 10.93 6.34 5.84
C ALA A 4 9.52 6.87 6.09
N LYS A 5 8.55 6.47 5.27
CA LYS A 5 7.14 6.80 5.50
C LYS A 5 6.65 5.96 6.68
N THR A 6 5.96 6.58 7.62
CA THR A 6 5.41 5.91 8.81
C THR A 6 3.89 5.86 8.75
N PHE A 7 3.31 4.98 9.57
CA PHE A 7 1.88 4.92 9.79
C PHE A 7 1.58 4.71 11.29
N ALA A 8 0.38 5.07 11.70
CA ALA A 8 -0.15 4.78 13.04
C ALA A 8 -1.62 4.36 12.90
N LEU A 9 -1.96 3.23 13.52
CA LEU A 9 -3.30 2.67 13.63
C LEU A 9 -3.58 2.42 15.12
N HIS A 10 -4.84 2.19 15.47
CA HIS A 10 -5.22 2.02 16.88
C HIS A 10 -4.60 0.76 17.53
N TRP A 11 -4.19 -0.23 16.73
CA TRP A 11 -3.56 -1.47 17.19
C TRP A 11 -2.04 -1.53 16.97
N GLY A 12 -1.42 -0.44 16.52
CA GLY A 12 0.03 -0.37 16.38
C GLY A 12 0.52 0.68 15.39
N SER A 13 1.84 0.82 15.32
CA SER A 13 2.50 1.76 14.41
C SER A 13 3.77 1.16 13.82
N GLY A 14 4.26 1.77 12.75
CA GLY A 14 5.42 1.25 12.06
C GLY A 14 5.80 2.02 10.81
N VAL A 15 6.43 1.31 9.88
CA VAL A 15 6.96 1.85 8.63
C VAL A 15 6.28 1.22 7.43
N ILE A 16 6.11 2.01 6.38
CA ILE A 16 5.73 1.51 5.06
C ILE A 16 7.01 1.00 4.41
N GLU A 17 7.22 -0.32 4.42
CA GLU A 17 8.46 -0.94 3.95
C GLU A 17 8.52 -0.97 2.42
N GLU A 18 7.41 -1.28 1.77
CA GLU A 18 7.26 -1.24 0.32
C GLU A 18 5.93 -0.56 -0.06
N GLU A 19 5.91 0.13 -1.19
CA GLU A 19 4.70 0.78 -1.71
C GLU A 19 4.72 0.78 -3.24
N ALA A 20 3.58 0.45 -3.84
CA ALA A 20 3.32 0.65 -5.26
C ALA A 20 2.18 1.63 -5.43
N GLN A 21 2.35 2.60 -6.33
CA GLN A 21 1.36 3.62 -6.63
C GLN A 21 1.28 3.85 -8.14
N ILE A 22 0.07 4.09 -8.63
CA ILE A 22 -0.19 4.63 -9.96
C ILE A 22 -1.03 5.89 -9.85
N GLU A 23 -1.03 6.72 -10.88
CA GLU A 23 -1.95 7.83 -11.02
C GLU A 23 -3.01 7.50 -12.09
N THR A 24 -4.27 7.78 -11.75
CA THR A 24 -5.44 7.63 -12.61
C THR A 24 -6.12 8.99 -12.79
N ARG A 25 -7.22 9.04 -13.53
CA ARG A 25 -8.01 10.27 -13.69
C ARG A 25 -8.57 10.82 -12.37
N TYR A 26 -8.87 9.96 -11.39
CA TYR A 26 -9.65 10.36 -10.21
C TYR A 26 -8.82 10.36 -8.92
N HIS A 27 -7.86 9.45 -8.80
CA HIS A 27 -7.09 9.26 -7.58
C HIS A 27 -5.78 8.53 -7.89
N ARG A 28 -5.00 8.31 -6.85
CA ARG A 28 -3.76 7.55 -6.88
C ARG A 28 -3.94 6.23 -6.12
N PRO A 29 -4.34 5.14 -6.80
CA PRO A 29 -4.34 3.80 -6.22
C PRO A 29 -2.98 3.46 -5.63
N THR A 30 -2.98 2.96 -4.40
CA THR A 30 -1.75 2.63 -3.69
C THR A 30 -1.91 1.32 -2.93
N VAL A 31 -0.90 0.45 -3.04
CA VAL A 31 -0.76 -0.74 -2.19
C VAL A 31 0.50 -0.59 -1.36
N GLN A 32 0.37 -0.75 -0.04
CA GLN A 32 1.45 -0.58 0.92
C GLN A 32 1.67 -1.87 1.70
N LEU A 33 2.95 -2.19 1.93
CA LEU A 33 3.38 -3.19 2.90
C LEU A 33 3.71 -2.48 4.21
N LEU A 34 2.89 -2.74 5.23
CA LEU A 34 3.04 -2.20 6.57
C LEU A 34 3.88 -3.15 7.41
N LYS A 35 4.98 -2.67 7.97
CA LYS A 35 5.77 -3.39 8.98
C LYS A 35 5.52 -2.76 10.33
N PHE A 36 4.84 -3.48 11.21
CA PHE A 36 4.54 -3.01 12.56
C PHE A 36 5.77 -3.14 13.46
N THR A 37 6.17 -2.04 14.08
CA THR A 37 7.33 -1.99 15.00
C THR A 37 6.93 -1.72 16.44
N ARG A 38 5.68 -1.27 16.69
CA ARG A 38 5.16 -0.97 18.03
C ARG A 38 3.68 -1.33 18.14
N GLY A 39 3.23 -1.56 19.37
CA GLY A 39 1.84 -1.88 19.72
C GLY A 39 1.52 -3.37 19.61
N PRO A 40 0.25 -3.75 19.85
CA PRO A 40 -0.20 -5.15 19.83
C PRO A 40 0.20 -5.95 18.59
N ALA A 41 0.23 -5.34 17.42
CA ALA A 41 0.62 -6.01 16.17
C ALA A 41 2.14 -5.96 15.85
N ALA A 42 2.99 -5.52 16.78
CA ALA A 42 4.44 -5.46 16.54
C ALA A 42 5.02 -6.80 16.06
N GLY A 43 5.89 -6.74 15.04
CA GLY A 43 6.48 -7.92 14.40
C GLY A 43 5.69 -8.47 13.21
N SER A 44 4.45 -8.01 12.99
CA SER A 44 3.63 -8.42 11.86
C SER A 44 3.89 -7.61 10.57
N TYR A 45 3.52 -8.22 9.45
CA TYR A 45 3.35 -7.56 8.15
C TYR A 45 1.87 -7.54 7.77
N GLU A 46 1.38 -6.38 7.36
CA GLU A 46 0.02 -6.24 6.85
C GLU A 46 0.01 -5.54 5.48
N ILE A 47 -1.00 -5.81 4.66
CA ILE A 47 -1.17 -5.20 3.34
C ILE A 47 -2.29 -4.16 3.42
N ARG A 48 -1.97 -2.91 3.13
CA ARG A 48 -2.97 -1.83 3.05
C ARG A 48 -3.27 -1.49 1.59
N LEU A 49 -4.54 -1.64 1.23
CA LEU A 49 -5.13 -1.18 -0.04
C LEU A 49 -5.77 0.18 0.21
N CYS A 50 -5.23 1.24 -0.38
CA CYS A 50 -5.69 2.60 -0.13
C CYS A 50 -5.54 3.49 -1.38
N HIS A 51 -5.98 4.74 -1.26
CA HIS A 51 -5.71 5.74 -2.29
C HIS A 51 -5.45 7.12 -1.71
N TYR A 52 -4.81 7.94 -2.53
CA TYR A 52 -4.67 9.36 -2.29
C TYR A 52 -5.44 10.11 -3.36
N ASP A 53 -5.97 11.29 -3.05
CA ASP A 53 -6.45 12.17 -4.13
C ASP A 53 -5.27 12.68 -4.98
N LEU A 54 -5.58 13.37 -6.08
CA LEU A 54 -4.56 13.94 -6.97
C LEU A 54 -3.71 15.03 -6.29
N LYS A 55 -4.19 15.60 -5.17
CA LYS A 55 -3.45 16.55 -4.33
C LYS A 55 -2.56 15.85 -3.29
N GLY A 56 -2.52 14.51 -3.27
CA GLY A 56 -1.69 13.71 -2.37
C GLY A 56 -2.26 13.53 -0.95
N ARG A 57 -3.55 13.80 -0.73
CA ARG A 57 -4.21 13.58 0.56
C ARG A 57 -4.74 12.16 0.68
N PHE A 58 -4.37 11.47 1.77
CA PHE A 58 -4.85 10.12 2.06
C PHE A 58 -6.36 10.10 2.22
N GLN A 59 -7.03 9.15 1.57
CA GLN A 59 -8.48 9.00 1.60
C GLN A 59 -8.86 7.81 2.49
N ARG A 60 -9.94 7.98 3.27
CA ARG A 60 -10.46 6.95 4.20
C ARG A 60 -11.52 6.04 3.58
N SER A 61 -11.92 6.32 2.34
CA SER A 61 -12.83 5.45 1.59
C SER A 61 -12.07 4.23 1.04
N PRO A 62 -12.79 3.15 0.69
CA PRO A 62 -12.18 1.99 0.03
C PRO A 62 -11.41 2.39 -1.24
N LEU A 63 -10.37 1.63 -1.55
CA LEU A 63 -9.76 1.67 -2.87
C LEU A 63 -10.74 1.06 -3.89
N ILE A 64 -11.14 1.84 -4.88
CA ILE A 64 -11.90 1.37 -6.05
C ILE A 64 -10.97 1.48 -7.25
N LEU A 65 -10.66 0.36 -7.89
CA LEU A 65 -9.74 0.30 -9.02
C LEU A 65 -10.50 -0.12 -10.28
N ASP A 66 -10.31 0.63 -11.36
CA ASP A 66 -10.81 0.24 -12.68
C ASP A 66 -10.07 -1.01 -13.17
N ALA A 67 -10.80 -1.97 -13.77
CA ALA A 67 -10.23 -3.17 -14.36
C ALA A 67 -9.15 -2.84 -15.41
N ALA A 68 -9.31 -1.75 -16.17
CA ALA A 68 -8.34 -1.27 -17.15
C ALA A 68 -7.00 -0.85 -16.52
N ASP A 69 -7.01 -0.44 -15.24
CA ASP A 69 -5.81 0.00 -14.51
C ASP A 69 -5.10 -1.14 -13.75
N VAL A 70 -5.74 -2.31 -13.62
CA VAL A 70 -5.15 -3.49 -12.95
C VAL A 70 -3.78 -3.87 -13.53
N PRO A 71 -3.58 -3.95 -14.86
CA PRO A 71 -2.25 -4.25 -15.41
C PRO A 71 -1.22 -3.18 -15.05
N ARG A 72 -1.59 -1.90 -15.00
CA ARG A 72 -0.68 -0.80 -14.62
C ARG A 72 -0.24 -0.93 -13.16
N LEU A 73 -1.17 -1.21 -12.25
CA LEU A 73 -0.85 -1.45 -10.84
C LEU A 73 0.02 -2.71 -10.68
N GLY A 74 -0.30 -3.78 -11.40
CA GLY A 74 0.51 -5.00 -11.44
C GLY A 74 1.96 -4.76 -11.89
N ARG A 75 2.17 -3.86 -12.86
CA ARG A 75 3.53 -3.44 -13.28
C ARG A 75 4.25 -2.66 -12.18
N ALA A 76 3.56 -1.76 -11.47
CA ALA A 76 4.14 -1.00 -10.37
C ALA A 76 4.60 -1.92 -9.22
N LEU A 77 3.80 -2.94 -8.89
CA LEU A 77 4.12 -3.96 -7.88
C LEU A 77 5.38 -4.78 -8.18
N ARG A 78 5.91 -4.78 -9.41
CA ARG A 78 7.19 -5.47 -9.69
C ARG A 78 8.38 -4.84 -8.97
N ARG A 79 8.27 -3.58 -8.55
CA ARG A 79 9.30 -2.87 -7.77
C ARG A 79 9.19 -3.12 -6.26
N THR A 80 8.21 -3.92 -5.83
CA THR A 80 7.92 -4.26 -4.44
C THR A 80 7.96 -5.78 -4.27
N PRO A 81 9.15 -6.40 -4.22
CA PRO A 81 9.28 -7.85 -4.28
C PRO A 81 8.61 -8.58 -3.11
N THR A 82 8.68 -8.04 -1.89
CA THR A 82 8.07 -8.64 -0.70
C THR A 82 6.55 -8.55 -0.78
N LEU A 83 6.03 -7.36 -1.09
CA LEU A 83 4.60 -7.10 -1.25
C LEU A 83 4.00 -7.95 -2.38
N ARG A 84 4.67 -7.99 -3.53
CA ARG A 84 4.22 -8.78 -4.69
C ARG A 84 4.15 -10.27 -4.36
N ARG A 85 5.13 -10.79 -3.62
CA ARG A 85 5.14 -12.20 -3.19
C ARG A 85 3.96 -12.51 -2.25
N LEU A 86 3.62 -11.60 -1.34
CA LEU A 86 2.47 -11.77 -0.45
C LEU A 86 1.15 -11.72 -1.21
N LEU A 87 0.95 -10.72 -2.08
CA LEU A 87 -0.25 -10.59 -2.90
C LEU A 87 -0.46 -11.79 -3.84
N GLY A 88 0.61 -12.36 -4.39
CA GLY A 88 0.55 -13.55 -5.24
C GLY A 88 0.02 -14.80 -4.54
N ARG A 89 -0.15 -14.79 -3.20
CA ARG A 89 -0.80 -15.88 -2.45
C ARG A 89 -2.32 -15.74 -2.38
N LEU A 90 -2.88 -14.56 -2.68
CA LEU A 90 -4.33 -14.31 -2.61
C LEU A 90 -5.10 -14.82 -3.83
N VAL A 91 -4.44 -14.88 -4.98
CA VAL A 91 -5.04 -15.20 -6.29
C VAL A 91 -4.50 -16.51 -6.86
N ARG A 92 -3.97 -17.35 -5.97
CA ARG A 92 -3.29 -18.58 -6.33
C ARG A 92 -4.26 -19.75 -6.42
#